data_AF-A0A370NE43-F1
#
_entry.id   AF-A0A370NE43-F1
#
_cell.length_a   1.000
_cell.length_b   1.000
_cell.length_c   1.000
_cell.angle_alpha   90.00
_cell.angle_beta   90.00
_cell.angle_gamma   90.00
#
_symmetry.space_group_name_H-M   'P 1'
#
loop_
_entity.id
_entity.type
_entity.pdbx_description
1 polymer ?
#
loop_
_entity_poly.entity_id
_entity_poly.type
_entity_poly.pdbx_seq_one_letter_code
_entity_poly.pdbx_strand_id
1 'polypeptide(L)'
;MVSKHKNRWLRRWLVVIIFWAVPVAIVAVNEIREEMAYNNVDLDRALTTWNFTDAQRAAGAPARCHGKPDEAQAAGCPADVLAANAPRQQEARDEYSVRRATLFAYLWHAFVGYWIVPAITLFAIGALIGVIRRVLRRPPVKSPANNG
;
A
#
# COMPACT_ATOMS: atom_id res chain seq x y z
N MET A 1 8.41 40.88 3.37
CA MET A 1 8.85 39.46 3.45
C MET A 1 8.15 38.74 4.61
N VAL A 2 6.85 38.43 4.50
CA VAL A 2 6.04 37.77 5.54
C VAL A 2 5.70 36.33 5.10
N SER A 3 6.70 35.50 4.82
CA SER A 3 6.45 34.10 4.45
C SER A 3 7.52 33.10 4.93
N LYS A 4 8.75 33.55 5.23
CA LYS A 4 9.83 32.63 5.64
C LYS A 4 9.65 31.99 7.04
N HIS A 5 8.85 32.59 7.94
CA HIS A 5 8.54 31.98 9.24
C HIS A 5 7.33 31.04 9.22
N LYS A 6 6.39 31.23 8.28
CA LYS A 6 5.14 30.44 8.20
C LYS A 6 5.41 28.99 7.77
N ASN A 7 6.44 28.77 6.93
CA ASN A 7 6.85 27.43 6.50
C ASN A 7 7.64 26.64 7.55
N ARG A 8 8.25 27.26 8.57
CA ARG A 8 9.09 26.52 9.53
C ARG A 8 8.27 25.63 10.46
N TRP A 9 7.10 26.10 10.91
CA TRP A 9 6.21 25.30 11.74
C TRP A 9 5.64 24.11 10.97
N LEU A 10 5.12 24.35 9.76
CA LEU A 10 4.58 23.29 8.91
C LEU A 10 5.65 22.28 8.48
N ARG A 11 6.87 22.74 8.19
CA ARG A 11 8.01 21.87 7.88
C ARG A 11 8.43 21.02 9.09
N ARG A 12 8.47 21.59 10.30
CA ARG A 12 8.75 20.83 11.52
C ARG A 12 7.66 19.82 11.82
N TRP A 13 6.40 20.22 11.65
CA TRP A 13 5.26 19.32 11.78
C TRP A 13 5.34 18.16 10.79
N LEU A 14 5.59 18.43 9.50
CA LEU A 14 5.78 17.38 8.49
C LEU A 14 6.93 16.43 8.83
N VAL A 15 8.09 16.95 9.27
CA VAL A 15 9.24 16.12 9.63
C VAL A 15 8.90 15.21 10.81
N VAL A 16 8.26 15.73 11.87
CA VAL A 16 7.86 14.94 13.03
C VAL A 16 6.86 13.85 12.64
N ILE A 17 5.86 14.20 11.82
CA ILE A 17 4.87 13.24 11.35
C ILE A 17 5.52 12.17 10.48
N ILE A 18 6.33 12.52 9.48
CA ILE A 18 6.99 11.53 8.61
C ILE A 18 7.93 10.63 9.42
N PHE A 19 8.72 11.19 10.34
CA PHE A 19 9.67 10.45 11.14
C PHE A 19 9.00 9.38 12.02
N TRP A 20 7.82 9.67 12.58
CA TRP A 20 7.05 8.68 13.32
C TRP A 20 6.26 7.72 12.42
N ALA A 21 5.80 8.16 11.25
CA ALA A 21 5.03 7.32 10.32
C ALA A 21 5.86 6.17 9.75
N VAL A 22 7.11 6.44 9.41
CA VAL A 22 7.96 5.53 8.64
C VAL A 22 8.24 4.22 9.38
N PRO A 23 8.67 4.20 10.66
CA PRO A 23 8.89 2.94 11.38
C PRO A 23 7.64 2.07 11.48
N VAL A 24 6.48 2.68 11.75
CA VAL A 24 5.20 1.97 11.85
C VAL A 24 4.83 1.36 10.50
N ALA A 25 4.96 2.13 9.42
CA ALA A 25 4.70 1.63 8.07
C ALA A 25 5.66 0.49 7.67
N ILE A 26 6.93 0.56 8.07
CA ILE A 26 7.92 -0.50 7.80
C ILE A 26 7.51 -1.81 8.49
N VAL A 27 7.20 -1.78 9.79
CA VAL A 27 6.78 -2.97 10.54
C VAL A 27 5.54 -3.57 9.91
N ALA A 28 4.56 -2.72 9.60
CA ALA A 28 3.29 -3.16 9.06
C ALA A 28 3.45 -3.78 7.65
N VAL A 29 4.32 -3.22 6.79
CA VAL A 29 4.64 -3.80 5.48
C VAL A 29 5.41 -5.11 5.60
N ASN A 30 6.28 -5.25 6.61
CA ASN A 30 7.04 -6.49 6.81
C ASN A 30 6.13 -7.66 7.18
N GLU A 31 5.16 -7.43 8.08
CA GLU A 31 4.18 -8.45 8.48
C GLU A 31 3.37 -8.96 7.26
N ILE A 32 2.89 -8.03 6.42
CA ILE A 32 2.19 -8.39 5.17
C ILE A 32 3.09 -9.20 4.26
N ARG A 33 4.37 -8.82 4.14
CA ARG A 33 5.30 -9.51 3.24
C ARG A 33 5.49 -10.96 3.67
N GLU A 34 5.51 -11.24 4.97
CA GLU A 34 5.56 -12.61 5.48
C GLU A 34 4.28 -13.37 5.16
N GLU A 35 3.09 -12.81 5.43
CA GLU A 35 1.82 -13.48 5.06
C GLU A 35 1.66 -13.68 3.54
N MET A 36 2.09 -12.70 2.75
CA MET A 36 2.05 -12.76 1.29
C MET A 36 3.07 -13.74 0.72
N ALA A 37 4.18 -14.02 1.42
CA ALA A 37 5.12 -15.06 1.01
C ALA A 37 4.45 -16.44 1.06
N TYR A 38 3.65 -16.72 2.08
CA TYR A 38 2.87 -17.96 2.15
C TYR A 38 1.79 -18.05 1.07
N ASN A 39 1.03 -16.97 0.86
CA ASN A 39 0.02 -16.93 -0.20
C ASN A 39 0.63 -17.05 -1.61
N ASN A 40 1.87 -16.58 -1.82
CA ASN A 40 2.60 -16.75 -3.08
C ASN A 40 2.97 -18.21 -3.32
N VAL A 41 3.39 -18.95 -2.29
CA VAL A 41 3.68 -20.38 -2.42
C VAL A 41 2.44 -21.16 -2.82
N ASP A 42 1.28 -20.81 -2.26
CA ASP A 42 0.01 -21.45 -2.60
C ASP A 42 -0.45 -21.09 -4.02
N LEU A 43 -0.31 -19.83 -4.44
CA LEU A 43 -0.53 -19.39 -5.82
C LEU A 43 0.38 -20.13 -6.80
N ASP A 44 1.68 -20.24 -6.49
CA ASP A 44 2.65 -20.92 -7.34
C ASP A 44 2.33 -22.41 -7.46
N ARG A 45 1.94 -23.05 -6.36
CA ARG A 45 1.44 -24.42 -6.35
C ARG A 45 0.21 -24.56 -7.24
N ALA A 46 -0.77 -23.66 -7.13
CA ALA A 46 -1.98 -23.70 -7.95
C ALA A 46 -1.70 -23.49 -9.44
N LEU A 47 -0.76 -22.60 -9.79
CA LEU A 47 -0.37 -22.35 -11.18
C LEU A 47 0.44 -23.49 -11.79
N THR A 48 1.19 -24.23 -10.97
CA THR A 48 2.01 -25.37 -11.40
C THR A 48 1.28 -26.71 -11.34
N THR A 49 0.08 -26.79 -10.75
CA THR A 49 -0.73 -28.03 -10.77
C THR A 49 -1.53 -28.12 -12.06
N TRP A 50 -1.25 -29.15 -12.85
CA TRP A 50 -1.90 -29.41 -14.13
C TRP A 50 -2.89 -30.56 -14.03
N ASN A 51 -4.13 -30.35 -14.47
CA ASN A 51 -5.09 -31.42 -14.67
C ASN A 51 -5.13 -31.82 -16.14
N PHE A 52 -5.00 -33.12 -16.39
CA PHE A 52 -5.04 -33.71 -17.72
C PHE A 52 -6.18 -34.72 -17.79
N THR A 53 -6.94 -34.69 -18.88
CA THR A 53 -7.86 -35.78 -19.22
C THR A 53 -7.08 -37.03 -19.63
N ASP A 54 -7.73 -38.19 -19.62
CA ASP A 54 -7.08 -39.46 -20.03
C ASP A 54 -6.58 -39.39 -21.48
N ALA A 55 -7.33 -38.73 -22.36
CA ALA A 55 -6.93 -38.50 -23.76
C ALA A 55 -5.68 -37.61 -23.87
N GLN A 56 -5.59 -36.54 -23.08
CA GLN A 56 -4.42 -35.65 -23.06
C GLN A 56 -3.19 -36.33 -22.45
N ARG A 57 -3.39 -37.19 -21.45
CA ARG A 57 -2.34 -38.04 -20.88
C ARG A 57 -1.80 -39.03 -21.93
N ALA A 58 -2.68 -39.69 -22.67
CA ALA A 58 -2.30 -40.59 -23.76
C ALA A 58 -1.58 -39.86 -24.92
N ALA A 59 -1.92 -38.59 -25.17
CA ALA A 59 -1.27 -37.73 -26.17
C ALA A 59 0.10 -37.16 -25.72
N GLY A 60 0.57 -37.51 -24.51
CA GLY A 60 1.87 -37.05 -23.99
C GLY A 60 1.89 -35.57 -23.57
N ALA A 61 0.74 -34.97 -23.28
CA ALA A 61 0.67 -33.62 -22.71
C ALA A 61 1.50 -33.43 -21.43
N PRO A 62 1.62 -34.41 -20.51
CA PRO A 62 2.42 -34.24 -19.28
C PRO A 62 3.91 -33.97 -19.53
N ALA A 63 4.46 -34.37 -20.69
CA ALA A 63 5.86 -34.12 -21.03
C ALA A 63 6.12 -32.65 -21.43
N ARG A 64 5.09 -31.93 -21.90
CA ARG A 64 5.20 -30.57 -22.45
C ARG A 64 4.50 -29.50 -21.60
N CYS A 65 3.52 -29.89 -20.81
CA CYS A 65 2.75 -29.00 -19.95
C CYS A 65 3.25 -29.11 -18.50
N HIS A 66 4.26 -28.32 -18.15
CA HIS A 66 4.83 -28.24 -16.82
C HIS A 66 5.28 -26.80 -16.52
N GLY A 67 5.51 -26.51 -15.24
CA GLY A 67 5.88 -25.17 -14.80
C GLY A 67 4.69 -24.20 -14.84
N LYS A 68 4.99 -22.91 -14.99
CA LYS A 68 3.97 -21.85 -15.08
C LYS A 68 3.26 -21.90 -16.44
N PRO A 69 2.02 -21.41 -16.55
CA PRO A 69 1.29 -21.43 -17.81
C PRO A 69 2.03 -20.77 -18.98
N ASP A 70 2.76 -19.67 -18.75
CA ASP A 70 3.55 -19.00 -19.78
C ASP A 70 4.76 -19.85 -20.22
N GLU A 71 5.38 -20.58 -19.28
CA GLU A 71 6.49 -21.51 -19.55
C GLU A 71 5.99 -22.76 -20.29
N ALA A 72 4.85 -23.31 -19.88
CA ALA A 72 4.19 -24.42 -20.57
C ALA A 72 3.79 -24.04 -21.99
N GLN A 73 3.29 -22.82 -22.20
CA GLN A 73 3.01 -22.30 -23.54
C GLN A 73 4.29 -22.21 -24.38
N ALA A 74 5.38 -21.70 -23.81
CA ALA A 74 6.68 -21.65 -24.48
C ALA A 74 7.28 -23.05 -24.77
N ALA A 75 7.01 -24.03 -23.91
CA ALA A 75 7.39 -25.44 -24.09
C ALA A 75 6.52 -26.20 -25.11
N GLY A 76 5.52 -25.53 -25.70
CA GLY A 76 4.65 -26.12 -26.73
C GLY A 76 3.51 -26.96 -26.16
N CYS A 77 3.01 -26.61 -24.97
CA CYS A 77 1.80 -27.20 -24.43
C CYS A 77 0.59 -26.95 -25.37
N PRO A 78 -0.22 -27.99 -25.67
CA PRO A 78 -1.40 -27.84 -26.52
C PRO A 78 -2.41 -26.81 -25.99
N ALA A 79 -3.00 -26.03 -26.90
CA ALA A 79 -3.92 -24.95 -26.54
C ALA A 79 -5.21 -25.45 -25.85
N ASP A 80 -5.64 -26.69 -26.12
CA ASP A 80 -6.78 -27.31 -25.46
C ASP A 80 -6.49 -27.62 -23.98
N VAL A 81 -5.27 -28.04 -23.65
CA VAL A 81 -4.83 -28.28 -22.27
C VAL A 81 -4.68 -26.95 -21.51
N LEU A 82 -4.15 -25.93 -22.17
CA LEU A 82 -4.06 -24.57 -21.62
C LEU A 82 -5.45 -24.00 -21.35
N ALA A 83 -6.37 -24.08 -22.32
CA ALA A 83 -7.74 -23.59 -22.17
C ALA A 83 -8.52 -24.32 -21.06
N ALA A 84 -8.32 -25.64 -20.91
CA ALA A 84 -8.96 -26.44 -19.87
C ALA A 84 -8.48 -26.07 -18.45
N ASN A 85 -7.21 -25.65 -18.29
CA ASN A 85 -6.65 -25.26 -16.99
C ASN A 85 -6.72 -23.74 -16.73
N ALA A 86 -6.95 -22.92 -17.76
CA ALA A 86 -7.07 -21.46 -17.67
C ALA A 86 -8.09 -20.96 -16.63
N PRO A 87 -9.33 -21.47 -16.52
CA PRO A 87 -10.29 -20.95 -15.54
C PRO A 87 -9.79 -21.11 -14.10
N ARG A 88 -9.25 -22.29 -13.76
CA ARG A 88 -8.69 -22.55 -12.41
C ARG A 88 -7.50 -21.65 -12.10
N GLN A 89 -6.64 -21.40 -13.09
CA GLN A 89 -5.48 -20.53 -12.92
C GLN A 89 -5.89 -19.05 -12.77
N GLN A 90 -6.97 -18.63 -13.44
CA GLN A 90 -7.56 -17.30 -13.26
C GLN A 90 -8.19 -17.16 -11.87
N GLU A 91 -8.99 -18.13 -11.44
CA GLU A 91 -9.57 -18.15 -10.09
C GLU A 91 -8.50 -18.05 -9.00
N ALA A 92 -7.38 -18.77 -9.14
CA ALA A 92 -6.27 -18.68 -8.19
C ALA A 92 -5.62 -17.29 -8.15
N ARG A 93 -5.48 -16.63 -9.32
CA ARG A 93 -4.97 -15.25 -9.42
C ARG A 93 -5.95 -14.26 -8.80
N ASP A 94 -7.25 -14.44 -9.06
CA ASP A 94 -8.31 -13.59 -8.55
C ASP A 94 -8.40 -13.69 -7.03
N GLU A 95 -8.40 -14.90 -6.46
CA GLU A 95 -8.41 -15.10 -5.00
C GLU A 95 -7.18 -14.47 -4.34
N TYR A 96 -5.99 -14.67 -4.92
CA TYR A 96 -4.77 -14.02 -4.44
C TYR A 96 -4.88 -12.49 -4.48
N SER A 97 -5.46 -11.93 -5.54
CA SER A 97 -5.68 -10.48 -5.67
C SER A 97 -6.64 -9.95 -4.59
N VAL A 98 -7.71 -10.69 -4.28
CA VAL A 98 -8.70 -10.34 -3.25
C VAL A 98 -8.07 -10.40 -1.86
N ARG A 99 -7.30 -11.44 -1.55
CA ARG A 99 -6.58 -11.56 -0.26
C ARG A 99 -5.60 -10.41 -0.09
N ARG A 100 -4.82 -10.09 -1.12
CA ARG A 100 -3.90 -8.95 -1.13
C ARG A 100 -4.62 -7.62 -0.90
N ALA A 101 -5.74 -7.39 -1.59
CA ALA A 101 -6.52 -6.16 -1.46
C ALA A 101 -7.10 -6.02 -0.06
N THR A 102 -7.57 -7.13 0.54
CA THR A 102 -8.12 -7.17 1.89
C THR A 102 -7.06 -6.82 2.94
N LEU A 103 -5.88 -7.44 2.86
CA LEU A 103 -4.76 -7.11 3.76
C LEU A 103 -4.37 -5.64 3.63
N PHE A 104 -4.25 -5.14 2.40
CA PHE A 104 -3.95 -3.73 2.15
C PHE A 104 -5.04 -2.80 2.72
N ALA A 105 -6.32 -3.18 2.60
CA ALA A 105 -7.44 -2.43 3.14
C ALA A 105 -7.40 -2.36 4.67
N TYR A 106 -7.09 -3.47 5.36
CA TYR A 106 -6.93 -3.46 6.82
C TYR A 106 -5.79 -2.57 7.27
N LEU A 107 -4.65 -2.66 6.60
CA LEU A 107 -3.52 -1.79 6.90
C LEU A 107 -3.78 -0.34 6.58
N TRP A 108 -4.48 -0.06 5.49
CA TRP A 108 -4.93 1.29 5.19
C TRP A 108 -5.82 1.82 6.31
N HIS A 109 -6.75 1.01 6.82
CA HIS A 109 -7.60 1.40 7.94
C HIS A 109 -6.80 1.67 9.22
N ALA A 110 -5.87 0.77 9.57
CA ALA A 110 -5.00 0.94 10.74
C ALA A 110 -4.12 2.18 10.60
N PHE A 111 -3.51 2.37 9.43
CA PHE A 111 -2.69 3.54 9.11
C PHE A 111 -3.52 4.83 9.18
N VAL A 112 -4.68 4.90 8.53
CA VAL A 112 -5.50 6.12 8.55
C VAL A 112 -5.99 6.43 9.97
N GLY A 113 -6.51 5.43 10.68
CA GLY A 113 -7.06 5.62 12.03
C GLY A 113 -6.00 5.98 13.06
N TYR A 114 -4.86 5.29 13.05
CA TYR A 114 -3.79 5.51 14.03
C TYR A 114 -2.89 6.69 13.67
N TRP A 115 -2.69 6.97 12.38
CA TRP A 115 -1.68 7.92 11.91
C TRP A 115 -2.29 9.22 11.38
N ILE A 116 -3.14 9.12 10.36
CA ILE A 116 -3.67 10.28 9.63
C ILE A 116 -4.60 11.10 10.53
N VAL A 117 -5.53 10.45 11.24
CA VAL A 117 -6.50 11.13 12.11
C VAL A 117 -5.78 11.92 13.21
N PRO A 118 -4.85 11.36 14.02
CA PRO A 118 -4.12 12.14 15.00
C PRO A 118 -3.26 13.26 14.40
N ALA A 119 -2.62 13.02 13.25
CA ALA A 119 -1.83 14.04 12.58
C ALA A 119 -2.68 15.26 12.19
N ILE A 120 -3.86 15.03 11.59
CA ILE A 120 -4.80 16.10 11.23
C ILE A 120 -5.32 16.82 12.48
N THR A 121 -5.64 16.08 13.54
CA THR A 121 -6.08 16.67 14.81
C THR A 121 -5.02 17.60 15.40
N LEU A 122 -3.75 17.17 15.47
CA LEU A 122 -2.64 18.00 15.94
C LEU A 122 -2.43 19.24 15.05
N PHE A 123 -2.59 19.08 13.74
CA PHE A 123 -2.52 20.20 12.79
C PHE A 123 -3.63 21.21 13.03
N ALA A 124 -4.87 20.75 13.19
CA ALA A 124 -6.03 21.60 13.43
C ALA A 124 -5.90 22.39 14.74
N ILE A 125 -5.44 21.74 15.81
CA ILE A 125 -5.16 22.40 17.09
C ILE A 125 -4.07 23.47 16.93
N GLY A 126 -2.96 23.15 16.28
CA GLY A 126 -1.88 24.10 16.04
C GLY A 126 -2.32 25.30 15.18
N ALA A 127 -3.14 25.04 14.15
CA ALA A 127 -3.73 26.08 13.32
C ALA A 127 -4.66 26.99 14.13
N LEU A 128 -5.55 26.41 14.95
CA LEU A 128 -6.47 27.14 15.82
C LEU A 128 -5.72 28.07 16.78
N ILE A 129 -4.70 27.57 17.48
CA ILE A 129 -3.85 28.37 18.37
C ILE A 129 -3.16 29.50 17.59
N GLY A 130 -2.66 29.21 16.38
CA GLY A 130 -2.05 30.19 15.49
C GLY A 130 -2.99 31.32 15.09
N VAL A 131 -4.25 30.99 14.78
CA VAL A 131 -5.30 31.96 14.44
C VAL A 131 -5.67 32.80 15.67
N ILE A 132 -5.92 32.17 16.82
CA ILE A 132 -6.24 32.89 18.07
C ILE A 132 -5.12 33.88 18.43
N ARG A 133 -3.85 33.45 18.39
CA ARG A 133 -2.72 34.36 18.63
C ARG A 133 -2.64 35.51 17.62
N ARG A 134 -3.05 35.27 16.37
CA ARG A 134 -3.07 36.30 15.34
C ARG A 134 -4.19 37.31 15.57
N VAL A 135 -5.37 36.86 15.98
CA VAL A 135 -6.53 37.71 16.30
C VAL A 135 -6.27 38.52 17.57
N LEU A 136 -5.63 37.93 18.59
CA LEU A 136 -5.32 38.60 19.85
C LEU A 136 -4.11 39.55 19.80
N ARG A 137 -3.27 39.50 18.76
CA ARG A 137 -2.19 40.48 18.57
C ARG A 137 -2.81 41.83 18.22
N ARG A 138 -2.95 42.70 19.24
CA ARG A 138 -3.25 44.13 19.06
C ARG A 138 -2.22 44.77 18.11
N PRO A 139 -2.64 45.72 17.25
CA PRO A 139 -1.69 46.46 16.42
C PRO A 139 -0.64 47.13 17.31
N PRO A 140 0.63 47.22 16.87
CA PRO A 140 1.67 47.88 17.65
C PRO A 140 1.23 49.32 17.90
N VAL A 141 1.01 49.68 19.16
CA VAL A 141 0.89 51.08 19.57
C VAL A 141 2.23 51.72 19.21
N LYS A 142 2.24 52.59 18.21
CA LYS A 142 3.38 53.47 17.95
C LYS A 142 3.64 54.21 19.27
N SER A 143 4.77 53.92 19.94
CA SER A 143 5.24 54.83 20.98
C SER A 143 5.37 56.20 20.33
N PRO A 144 4.71 57.25 20.87
CA PRO A 144 4.96 58.58 20.38
C PRO A 144 6.44 58.87 20.62
N ALA A 145 7.15 59.15 19.54
CA ALA A 145 8.52 59.61 19.61
C ALA A 145 8.56 60.84 20.53
N ASN A 146 9.44 60.74 21.52
CA ASN A 146 9.81 61.78 22.44
C ASN A 146 10.18 63.06 21.65
N ASN A 147 9.41 64.13 21.80
CA ASN A 147 9.76 65.48 21.35
C ASN A 147 9.62 66.40 22.56
N GLY A 148 10.74 67.01 22.97
CA GLY A 148 10.81 67.99 24.05
C GLY A 148 12.10 67.84 24.85
#